data_AF-A0A2C7A8V3-F1
#
_entry.id   AF-A0A2C7A8V3-F1
#
_cell.length_a   1.000
_cell.length_b   1.000
_cell.length_c   1.000
_cell.angle_alpha   90.00
_cell.angle_beta   90.00
_cell.angle_gamma   90.00
#
_symmetry.space_group_name_H-M   'P 1'
#
loop_
_entity.id
_entity.type
_entity.pdbx_description
1 polymer ?
#
loop_
_entity_poly.entity_id
_entity_poly.type
_entity_poly.pdbx_seq_one_letter_code
_entity_poly.pdbx_strand_id
1 'polypeptide(L)'
;MNKLPPITDEIRQAGKKLDLNLKPRPELDDAAIEANSRSIGERYGSNTQISSVDPVRPATRPAAPPPPAMAPLTSVRFDCPDYLDKELAIRAAEEGVTKTYLILKALGEAGYRLDQADLVKDRRRVRR
;
A
#
# COMPACT_ATOMS: atom_id res chain seq x y z
N MET A 1 -11.34 31.74 25.82
CA MET A 1 -9.99 31.27 25.44
C MET A 1 -9.86 29.82 25.88
N ASN A 2 -10.15 28.87 24.99
CA ASN A 2 -10.07 27.44 25.31
C ASN A 2 -8.60 27.02 25.24
N LYS A 3 -8.01 26.70 26.39
CA LYS A 3 -6.67 26.12 26.47
C LYS A 3 -6.72 24.72 25.87
N LEU A 4 -6.10 24.55 24.70
CA LEU A 4 -5.88 23.22 24.12
C LEU A 4 -4.93 22.44 25.06
N PRO A 5 -5.21 21.15 25.34
CA PRO A 5 -4.30 20.35 26.14
C PRO A 5 -2.95 20.18 25.42
N PRO A 6 -1.84 20.12 26.16
CA PRO A 6 -0.52 19.94 25.58
C PRO A 6 -0.40 18.54 24.94
N ILE A 7 0.20 18.48 23.74
CA ILE A 7 0.41 17.29 22.89
C ILE A 7 1.00 16.09 23.67
N THR A 8 1.71 16.36 24.77
CA THR A 8 2.32 15.37 25.65
C THR A 8 1.32 14.44 26.34
N ASP A 9 0.07 14.86 26.56
CA ASP A 9 -0.94 14.02 27.23
C ASP A 9 -1.57 12.97 26.32
N GLU A 10 -1.72 13.26 25.01
CA GLU A 10 -2.25 12.31 24.02
C GLU A 10 -1.29 11.15 23.76
N ILE A 11 0.02 11.45 23.69
CA ILE A 11 1.06 10.44 23.44
C ILE A 11 1.17 9.45 24.61
N ARG A 12 0.96 9.92 25.85
CA ARG A 12 0.97 9.06 27.05
C ARG A 12 -0.21 8.10 27.12
N GLN A 13 -1.34 8.42 26.48
CA GLN A 13 -2.52 7.56 26.43
C GLN A 13 -2.40 6.44 25.39
N ALA A 14 -1.60 6.62 24.34
CA ALA A 14 -1.42 5.66 23.25
C ALA A 14 -0.82 4.30 23.68
N GLY A 15 -0.23 4.21 24.87
CA GLY A 15 0.33 2.98 25.43
C GLY A 15 -0.61 2.17 26.33
N LYS A 16 -1.80 2.68 26.67
CA LYS A 16 -2.76 1.93 27.48
C LYS A 16 -3.51 0.94 26.59
N LYS A 17 -3.24 -0.35 26.79
CA LYS A 17 -4.08 -1.41 26.22
C LYS A 17 -5.50 -1.19 26.77
N LEU A 18 -6.43 -0.85 25.87
CA LEU A 18 -7.85 -0.82 26.19
C LEU A 18 -8.25 -2.26 26.53
N ASP A 19 -8.65 -2.50 27.78
CA ASP A 19 -9.29 -3.75 28.17
C ASP A 19 -10.67 -3.79 27.53
N LEU A 20 -10.67 -4.23 26.27
CA LEU A 20 -11.84 -4.43 25.43
C LEU A 20 -12.60 -5.65 25.97
N ASN A 21 -13.42 -5.42 26.99
CA ASN A 21 -14.47 -6.35 27.43
C ASN A 21 -15.58 -6.41 26.37
N LEU A 22 -15.21 -6.91 25.18
CA LEU A 22 -16.13 -7.15 24.08
C LEU A 22 -17.01 -8.33 24.45
N LYS A 23 -18.30 -8.06 24.64
CA LYS A 23 -19.30 -9.12 24.80
C LYS A 23 -19.28 -9.99 23.54
N PRO A 24 -19.45 -11.32 23.66
CA PRO A 24 -19.59 -12.20 22.51
C PRO A 24 -20.70 -11.68 21.60
N ARG A 25 -20.39 -11.52 20.32
CA ARG A 25 -21.33 -11.00 19.33
C ARG A 25 -22.49 -11.99 19.21
N PRO A 26 -23.75 -11.54 19.36
CA PRO A 26 -24.88 -12.43 19.12
C PRO A 26 -24.87 -12.85 17.64
N GLU A 27 -25.16 -14.12 17.38
CA GLU A 27 -25.43 -14.61 16.03
C GLU A 27 -26.68 -13.89 15.53
N LEU A 28 -26.49 -13.03 14.54
CA LEU A 28 -27.58 -12.31 13.89
C LEU A 28 -28.02 -13.12 12.69
N ASP A 29 -29.32 -13.20 12.49
CA ASP A 29 -29.93 -13.82 11.31
C ASP A 29 -29.44 -13.14 10.02
N ASP A 30 -29.20 -13.93 8.98
CA ASP A 30 -28.67 -13.47 7.70
C ASP A 30 -29.59 -12.41 7.06
N ALA A 31 -30.91 -12.52 7.27
CA ALA A 31 -31.88 -11.54 6.81
C ALA A 31 -31.69 -10.16 7.49
N ALA A 32 -31.34 -10.14 8.77
CA ALA A 32 -31.07 -8.91 9.50
C ALA A 32 -29.74 -8.27 9.06
N ILE A 33 -28.75 -9.10 8.73
CA ILE A 33 -27.46 -8.64 8.18
C ILE A 33 -27.69 -7.97 6.82
N GLU A 34 -28.48 -8.59 5.94
CA GLU A 34 -28.75 -8.06 4.61
C GLU A 34 -29.49 -6.71 4.65
N ALA A 35 -30.50 -6.58 5.51
CA ALA A 35 -31.23 -5.33 5.70
C ALA A 35 -30.32 -4.20 6.22
N ASN A 36 -29.41 -4.52 7.15
CA ASN A 36 -28.45 -3.57 7.69
C ASN A 36 -27.44 -3.13 6.61
N SER A 37 -26.89 -4.08 5.86
CA SER A 37 -26.00 -3.82 4.72
C SER A 37 -26.64 -2.90 3.68
N ARG A 38 -27.92 -3.13 3.33
CA ARG A 38 -28.67 -2.25 2.42
C ARG A 38 -28.83 -0.84 3.00
N SER A 39 -29.22 -0.71 4.27
CA SER A 39 -29.41 0.59 4.92
C SER A 39 -28.11 1.41 4.99
N ILE A 40 -26.97 0.76 5.20
CA ILE A 40 -25.65 1.39 5.19
C ILE A 40 -25.31 1.83 3.76
N GLY A 41 -25.52 0.96 2.76
CA GLY A 41 -25.30 1.29 1.36
C GLY A 41 -26.12 2.50 0.89
N GLU A 42 -27.37 2.64 1.35
CA GLU A 42 -28.22 3.80 1.06
C GLU A 42 -27.72 5.08 1.75
N ARG A 43 -27.35 5.00 3.04
CA ARG A 43 -26.86 6.16 3.81
C ARG A 43 -25.54 6.72 3.26
N TYR A 44 -24.67 5.87 2.74
CA TYR A 44 -23.33 6.26 2.28
C TYR A 44 -23.20 6.27 0.74
N GLY A 45 -24.32 6.28 0.01
CA GLY A 45 -24.33 6.44 -1.45
C GLY A 45 -23.65 5.29 -2.21
N SER A 46 -23.56 4.11 -1.62
CA SER A 46 -22.88 2.92 -2.16
C SER A 46 -23.81 2.01 -2.96
N ASN A 47 -25.07 2.40 -3.17
CA ASN A 47 -26.05 1.60 -3.88
C ASN A 47 -25.88 1.81 -5.39
N THR A 48 -25.03 0.99 -6.03
CA THR A 48 -24.96 0.92 -7.49
C THR A 48 -26.03 -0.05 -7.98
N GLN A 49 -27.20 0.47 -8.36
CA GLN A 49 -28.14 -0.30 -9.17
C GLN A 49 -27.51 -0.49 -10.55
N ILE A 50 -26.93 -1.67 -10.79
CA ILE A 50 -26.59 -2.10 -12.13
C ILE A 50 -27.91 -2.46 -12.80
N SER A 51 -28.54 -1.49 -13.46
CA SER A 51 -29.69 -1.75 -14.32
C SER A 51 -29.26 -2.76 -15.38
N SER A 52 -29.80 -3.98 -15.26
CA SER A 52 -29.63 -5.02 -16.26
C SER A 52 -30.38 -4.60 -17.53
N VAL A 53 -29.67 -3.91 -18.42
CA VAL A 53 -30.12 -3.61 -19.78
C VAL A 53 -29.15 -4.29 -20.74
N ASP A 54 -29.69 -5.30 -21.41
CA ASP A 54 -29.23 -6.01 -22.61
C ASP A 54 -27.90 -6.81 -22.59
N PRO A 55 -27.88 -8.04 -23.14
CA PRO A 55 -26.67 -8.83 -23.29
C PRO A 55 -25.86 -8.31 -24.49
N VAL A 56 -25.31 -7.10 -24.38
CA VAL A 56 -24.24 -6.68 -25.27
C VAL A 56 -22.99 -7.44 -24.83
N ARG A 57 -22.66 -8.48 -25.61
CA ARG A 57 -21.36 -9.18 -25.62
C ARG A 57 -20.26 -8.21 -25.18
N PRO A 58 -19.51 -8.48 -24.10
CA PRO A 58 -18.53 -7.53 -23.61
C PRO A 58 -17.50 -7.32 -24.72
N ALA A 59 -17.52 -6.12 -25.31
CA ALA A 59 -16.40 -5.63 -26.08
C ALA A 59 -15.21 -5.69 -25.13
N THR A 60 -14.29 -6.61 -25.41
CA THR A 60 -13.02 -6.76 -24.74
C THR A 60 -12.41 -5.39 -24.50
N ARG A 61 -12.41 -4.95 -23.23
CA ARG A 61 -11.56 -3.86 -22.78
C ARG A 61 -10.15 -4.17 -23.33
N PRO A 62 -9.50 -3.28 -24.10
CA PRO A 62 -8.14 -3.54 -24.52
C PRO A 62 -7.33 -3.84 -23.27
N ALA A 63 -6.79 -5.06 -23.20
CA ALA A 63 -5.99 -5.52 -22.09
C ALA A 63 -4.88 -4.49 -21.90
N ALA A 64 -4.76 -3.94 -20.70
CA ALA A 64 -3.62 -3.10 -20.35
C ALA A 64 -2.35 -3.88 -20.75
N PRO A 65 -1.36 -3.23 -21.40
CA PRO A 65 -0.15 -3.90 -21.81
C PRO A 65 0.44 -4.67 -20.60
N PRO A 66 0.96 -5.89 -20.82
CA PRO A 66 1.55 -6.67 -19.74
C PRO A 66 2.62 -5.81 -19.06
N PRO A 67 2.72 -5.83 -17.72
CA PRO A 67 3.78 -5.12 -17.02
C PRO A 67 5.13 -5.60 -17.59
N PRO A 68 6.13 -4.71 -17.68
CA PRO A 68 7.45 -5.09 -18.18
C PRO A 68 7.94 -6.31 -17.38
N ALA A 69 8.33 -7.36 -18.10
CA ALA A 69 8.80 -8.60 -17.50
C ALA A 69 10.15 -8.31 -16.82
N MET A 70 10.12 -8.20 -15.49
CA MET A 70 11.34 -8.05 -14.69
C MET A 70 12.13 -9.35 -14.73
N ALA A 71 13.47 -9.25 -14.78
CA ALA A 71 14.33 -10.42 -14.71
C ALA A 71 14.17 -11.14 -13.34
N PRO A 72 14.35 -12.47 -13.28
CA PRO A 72 14.34 -13.19 -12.00
C PRO A 72 15.41 -12.62 -11.06
N LEU A 73 15.00 -12.27 -9.84
CA LEU A 73 15.85 -11.60 -8.87
C LEU A 73 16.67 -12.62 -8.07
N THR A 74 17.98 -12.35 -7.94
CA THR A 74 18.87 -13.07 -7.01
C THR A 74 19.16 -12.18 -5.80
N SER A 75 19.10 -12.75 -4.60
CA SER A 75 19.43 -12.01 -3.37
C SER A 75 20.95 -11.89 -3.22
N VAL A 76 21.43 -10.66 -3.09
CA VAL A 76 22.84 -10.36 -2.81
C VAL A 76 22.95 -9.85 -1.38
N ARG A 77 23.88 -10.43 -0.60
CA ARG A 77 24.25 -9.95 0.74
C ARG A 77 25.68 -9.44 0.69
N PHE A 78 25.92 -8.26 1.25
CA PHE A 78 27.25 -7.69 1.42
C PHE A 78 27.29 -6.86 2.69
N ASP A 79 28.47 -6.73 3.27
CA ASP A 79 28.72 -5.85 4.41
C ASP A 79 29.14 -4.47 3.93
N CYS A 80 28.62 -3.43 4.56
CA CYS A 80 29.03 -2.05 4.29
C CYS A 80 29.23 -1.27 5.59
N PRO A 81 30.06 -0.20 5.56
CA PRO A 81 30.20 0.65 6.73
C PRO A 81 28.88 1.31 7.13
N ASP A 82 28.63 1.44 8.44
CA ASP A 82 27.41 2.03 9.00
C ASP A 82 27.13 3.45 8.47
N TYR A 83 28.18 4.25 8.27
CA TYR A 83 28.04 5.60 7.72
C TYR A 83 27.46 5.58 6.29
N LEU A 84 27.83 4.59 5.47
CA LEU A 84 27.37 4.48 4.10
C LEU A 84 25.90 4.05 4.06
N ASP A 85 25.48 3.13 4.93
CA ASP A 85 24.08 2.71 5.00
C ASP A 85 23.14 3.87 5.39
N LYS A 86 23.60 4.73 6.31
CA LYS A 86 22.89 5.96 6.72
C LYS A 86 22.78 6.95 5.56
N GLU A 87 23.87 7.20 4.84
CA GLU A 87 23.84 8.08 3.67
C GLU A 87 22.91 7.53 2.57
N LEU A 88 22.94 6.23 2.31
CA LEU A 88 22.04 5.58 1.35
C LEU A 88 20.57 5.72 1.78
N ALA A 89 20.28 5.63 3.09
CA ALA A 89 18.93 5.83 3.60
C ALA A 89 18.43 7.26 3.41
N ILE A 90 19.28 8.26 3.68
CA ILE A 90 18.96 9.67 3.52
C ILE A 90 18.68 9.98 2.04
N ARG A 91 19.59 9.60 1.14
CA ARG A 91 19.43 9.84 -0.31
C ARG A 91 18.21 9.13 -0.89
N ALA A 92 17.95 7.89 -0.45
CA ALA A 92 16.76 7.15 -0.86
C ALA A 92 15.47 7.88 -0.46
N ALA A 93 15.43 8.47 0.74
CA ALA A 93 14.29 9.25 1.21
C ALA A 93 14.12 10.56 0.44
N GLU A 94 15.21 11.29 0.16
CA GLU A 94 15.20 12.55 -0.60
C GLU A 94 14.74 12.36 -2.04
N GLU A 95 15.25 11.34 -2.73
CA GLU A 95 14.90 11.05 -4.13
C GLU A 95 13.58 10.28 -4.28
N GLY A 96 12.99 9.82 -3.17
CA GLY A 96 11.78 8.99 -3.20
C GLY A 96 12.01 7.62 -3.86
N VAL A 97 13.20 7.05 -3.68
CA VAL A 97 13.61 5.77 -4.28
C VAL A 97 14.01 4.74 -3.23
N THR A 98 14.29 3.51 -3.65
CA THR A 98 14.81 2.46 -2.77
C THR A 98 16.34 2.43 -2.71
N LYS A 99 16.91 1.96 -1.59
CA LYS A 99 18.36 1.70 -1.49
C LYS A 99 18.85 0.78 -2.63
N THR A 100 18.07 -0.24 -2.95
CA THR A 100 18.34 -1.17 -4.06
C THR A 100 18.43 -0.45 -5.41
N TYR A 101 17.53 0.50 -5.68
CA TYR A 101 17.60 1.31 -6.90
C TYR A 101 18.90 2.11 -6.99
N LEU A 102 19.34 2.73 -5.90
CA LEU A 102 20.60 3.48 -5.86
C LEU A 102 21.81 2.56 -6.13
N ILE A 103 21.81 1.37 -5.53
CA ILE A 103 22.87 0.37 -5.73
C ILE A 103 22.90 -0.10 -7.19
N LEU A 104 21.75 -0.45 -7.78
CA LEU A 104 21.68 -0.86 -9.18
C LEU A 104 22.11 0.27 -10.12
N LYS A 105 21.65 1.51 -9.87
CA LYS A 105 22.08 2.68 -10.64
C LYS A 105 23.61 2.84 -10.63
N ALA A 106 24.23 2.76 -9.45
CA ALA A 106 25.69 2.86 -9.31
C ALA A 106 26.42 1.71 -10.02
N LEU A 107 25.88 0.49 -10.00
CA LEU A 107 26.43 -0.63 -10.77
C LEU A 107 26.32 -0.39 -12.29
N GLY A 108 25.22 0.18 -12.76
CA GLY A 108 25.09 0.57 -14.17
C GLY A 108 26.13 1.61 -14.58
N GLU A 109 26.35 2.63 -13.74
CA GLU A 109 27.40 3.65 -13.95
C GLU A 109 28.81 3.05 -13.91
N ALA A 110 29.03 1.99 -13.13
CA ALA A 110 30.28 1.23 -13.10
C ALA A 110 30.48 0.29 -14.30
N GLY A 111 29.52 0.22 -15.24
CA GLY A 111 29.62 -0.55 -16.48
C GLY A 111 29.00 -1.95 -16.44
N TYR A 112 28.26 -2.30 -15.38
CA TYR A 112 27.51 -3.55 -15.35
C TYR A 112 26.28 -3.47 -16.26
N ARG A 113 25.97 -4.59 -16.94
CA ARG A 113 24.78 -4.69 -17.78
C ARG A 113 23.52 -4.69 -16.91
N LEU A 114 22.66 -3.69 -17.12
CA LEU A 114 21.35 -3.57 -16.48
C LEU A 114 20.31 -3.18 -17.52
N ASP A 115 19.16 -3.85 -17.48
CA ASP A 115 18.02 -3.47 -18.31
C ASP A 115 17.22 -2.37 -17.60
N GLN A 116 16.75 -1.37 -18.34
CA GLN A 116 15.98 -0.26 -17.73
C GLN A 116 14.70 -0.72 -17.05
N ALA A 117 14.15 -1.86 -17.49
CA ALA A 117 12.98 -2.49 -16.87
C ALA A 117 13.23 -2.91 -15.42
N ASP A 118 14.48 -3.20 -15.04
CA ASP A 118 14.85 -3.61 -13.68
C ASP A 118 15.12 -2.40 -12.77
N LEU A 119 15.32 -1.21 -13.34
CA LEU A 119 15.61 0.03 -12.64
C LEU A 119 14.33 0.72 -12.14
N VAL A 120 13.64 0.08 -11.19
CA VAL A 120 12.36 0.58 -10.64
C VAL A 120 12.61 1.52 -9.46
N LYS A 121 12.28 2.81 -9.63
CA LYS A 121 12.47 3.87 -8.62
C LYS A 121 11.76 3.56 -7.30
N ASP A 122 10.49 3.18 -7.36
CA ASP A 122 9.68 2.92 -6.17
C ASP A 122 8.85 1.63 -6.30
N ARG A 123 8.99 0.73 -5.32
CA ARG A 123 8.19 -0.49 -5.17
C ARG A 123 7.05 -0.34 -4.14
N ARG A 124 6.87 0.85 -3.54
CA ARG A 124 5.77 1.16 -2.63
C ARG A 124 4.47 1.35 -3.42
N ARG A 125 3.89 0.22 -3.83
CA ARG A 125 2.49 0.03 -4.23
C ARG A 125 2.05 0.62 -5.57
N VAL A 126 2.15 -0.21 -6.61
CA VAL A 126 0.93 -0.50 -7.40
C VAL A 126 0.34 -1.78 -6.81
N ARG A 127 -0.39 -1.67 -5.69
CA ARG A 127 -1.30 -2.74 -5.28
C ARG A 127 -2.51 -2.62 -6.22
N ARG A 128 -2.67 -3.59 -7.11
CA ARG A 128 -3.95 -3.83 -7.78
C ARG A 128 -4.94 -4.43 -6.78
#